data_AF-A0A348MVW2-F1
#
_entry.id   AF-A0A348MVW2-F1
#
_cell.length_a   1.000
_cell.length_b   1.000
_cell.length_c   1.000
_cell.angle_alpha   90.00
_cell.angle_beta   90.00
_cell.angle_gamma   90.00
#
_symmetry.space_group_name_H-M   'P 1'
#
loop_
_entity.id
_entity.type
_entity.pdbx_description
1 polymer ?
#
loop_
_entity_poly.entity_id
_entity_poly.type
_entity_poly.pdbx_seq_one_letter_code
_entity_poly.pdbx_strand_id
1 'polypeptide(L)'
;MRLNDLFKVTAIAGALTLAACGGDINITPTVNDNSVDNSQSNSNNVTETAAPVVADVACASYTDARGLNEGTKTGEDCVYSTSFASATVEIESNITLRALPNDGIHVFEGALQIGKDVTTDGTTVVVPTTNPTLTVEPGTTVTFTSGEAIVRIARGAKIQAVGTAAAPITFTSAKAYDRYDLANEGAKYADWGGIIINGQAITDQCDDAARAANTCNIQSEGIASNFGGS
;
A
#
# COMPACT_ATOMS: atom_id res chain seq x y z
N MET A 1 -68.31 26.39 -21.63
CA MET A 1 -67.36 26.31 -22.77
C MET A 1 -65.97 26.56 -22.18
N ARG A 2 -65.15 25.57 -21.80
CA ARG A 2 -64.35 24.62 -22.60
C ARG A 2 -63.59 25.28 -23.76
N LEU A 3 -62.39 25.79 -23.48
CA LEU A 3 -61.32 26.01 -24.45
C LEU A 3 -60.15 25.10 -24.05
N ASN A 4 -60.02 23.97 -24.75
CA ASN A 4 -59.08 22.88 -24.48
C ASN A 4 -57.88 22.88 -25.46
N ASP A 5 -57.64 23.97 -26.20
CA ASP A 5 -56.77 23.91 -27.39
C ASP A 5 -55.49 24.78 -27.30
N LEU A 6 -55.11 25.27 -26.11
CA LEU A 6 -53.91 26.08 -25.92
C LEU A 6 -52.60 25.27 -25.80
N PHE A 7 -52.51 24.06 -26.36
CA PHE A 7 -51.38 23.15 -26.12
C PHE A 7 -50.75 22.51 -27.37
N LYS A 8 -50.94 23.06 -28.58
CA LYS A 8 -50.51 22.36 -29.81
C LYS A 8 -49.62 23.11 -30.80
N VAL A 9 -48.95 24.21 -30.45
CA VAL A 9 -48.10 24.93 -31.44
C VAL A 9 -46.74 25.41 -30.91
N THR A 10 -46.06 24.63 -30.07
CA THR A 10 -44.64 24.88 -29.73
C THR A 10 -43.86 23.58 -29.73
N ALA A 11 -43.60 23.02 -30.91
CA ALA A 11 -42.73 21.86 -31.07
C ALA A 11 -41.95 21.83 -32.39
N ILE A 12 -41.78 22.97 -33.07
CA ILE A 12 -41.04 23.05 -34.34
C ILE A 12 -40.27 24.37 -34.42
N ALA A 13 -39.22 24.52 -33.60
CA ALA A 13 -38.15 25.50 -33.81
C ALA A 13 -37.03 25.26 -32.78
N GLY A 14 -36.03 24.46 -33.16
CA GLY A 14 -34.88 24.21 -32.29
C GLY A 14 -34.07 22.96 -32.63
N ALA A 15 -34.05 22.56 -33.90
CA ALA A 15 -33.20 21.47 -34.38
C ALA A 15 -32.22 22.02 -35.41
N LEU A 16 -31.28 22.87 -34.95
CA LEU A 16 -30.12 23.29 -35.72
C LEU A 16 -28.97 23.53 -34.73
N THR A 17 -27.84 22.89 -35.01
CA THR A 17 -26.51 23.02 -34.40
C THR A 17 -26.22 22.25 -33.11
N LEU A 18 -25.96 20.95 -33.24
CA LEU A 18 -25.04 20.22 -32.36
C LEU A 18 -24.17 19.26 -33.19
N ALA A 19 -23.38 19.82 -34.11
CA ALA A 19 -22.37 19.09 -34.87
C ALA A 19 -21.02 19.80 -34.66
N ALA A 20 -20.48 19.69 -33.44
CA ALA A 20 -19.13 20.14 -33.12
C ALA A 20 -18.62 19.45 -31.83
N CYS A 21 -18.54 18.13 -31.86
CA CYS A 21 -17.62 17.39 -30.97
C CYS A 21 -17.37 15.99 -31.56
N GLY A 22 -16.87 15.97 -32.79
CA GLY A 22 -16.39 14.78 -33.48
C GLY A 22 -14.86 14.82 -33.66
N GLY A 23 -14.15 15.28 -32.63
CA GLY A 23 -12.70 15.19 -32.58
C GLY A 23 -12.32 13.88 -31.94
N ASP A 24 -11.72 12.97 -32.71
CA ASP A 24 -11.02 11.82 -32.16
C ASP A 24 -9.89 12.34 -31.27
N ILE A 25 -10.00 12.12 -29.96
CA ILE A 25 -8.91 12.38 -29.03
C ILE A 25 -7.98 11.17 -29.14
N ASN A 26 -7.05 11.25 -30.09
CA ASN A 26 -5.94 10.31 -30.15
C ASN A 26 -4.91 10.69 -29.07
N ILE A 27 -5.13 10.24 -27.83
CA ILE A 27 -4.08 10.25 -26.81
C ILE A 27 -3.16 9.08 -27.13
N THR A 28 -2.02 9.37 -27.75
CA THR A 28 -0.85 8.51 -27.65
C THR A 28 -0.11 8.89 -26.37
N PRO A 29 -0.31 8.20 -25.23
CA PRO A 29 0.45 8.47 -24.04
C PRO A 29 1.92 8.17 -24.34
N THR A 30 2.73 9.21 -24.46
CA THR A 30 4.19 9.06 -24.44
C THR A 30 4.61 9.02 -22.98
N VAL A 31 5.01 7.85 -22.49
CA VAL A 31 5.71 7.74 -21.22
C VAL A 31 7.09 8.39 -21.38
N ASN A 32 7.23 9.64 -20.92
CA ASN A 32 8.52 10.28 -20.76
C ASN A 32 9.05 9.95 -19.36
N ASP A 33 9.64 8.76 -19.24
CA ASP A 33 10.33 8.34 -18.03
C ASP A 33 11.64 9.14 -17.88
N ASN A 34 11.65 10.06 -16.92
CA ASN A 34 12.82 10.84 -16.52
C ASN A 34 13.51 10.24 -15.28
N SER A 35 13.19 9.00 -14.91
CA SER A 35 13.89 8.34 -13.81
C SER A 35 15.37 8.17 -14.16
N VAL A 36 16.21 8.47 -13.18
CA VAL A 36 17.65 8.20 -13.25
C VAL A 36 17.90 6.94 -12.42
N ASP A 37 18.31 5.87 -13.09
CA ASP A 37 18.81 4.67 -12.44
C ASP A 37 20.19 4.97 -11.82
N ASN A 38 20.24 5.00 -10.49
CA ASN A 38 21.48 5.18 -9.73
C ASN A 38 21.88 3.88 -9.00
N SER A 39 21.44 2.73 -9.52
CA SER A 39 21.87 1.43 -9.00
C SER A 39 23.33 1.17 -9.38
N GLN A 40 24.20 1.10 -8.36
CA GLN A 40 25.57 0.65 -8.52
C GLN A 40 25.55 -0.89 -8.59
N SER A 41 25.77 -1.45 -9.78
CA SER A 41 26.01 -2.89 -9.95
C SER A 41 27.45 -3.23 -9.54
N ASN A 42 27.63 -3.74 -8.32
CA ASN A 42 28.81 -4.51 -7.98
C ASN A 42 28.55 -5.98 -8.35
N SER A 43 28.85 -6.34 -9.60
CA SER A 43 28.76 -7.73 -10.05
C SER A 43 30.17 -8.26 -10.34
N ASN A 44 30.68 -9.09 -9.41
CA ASN A 44 31.78 -9.99 -9.70
C ASN A 44 31.20 -11.21 -10.44
N ASN A 45 31.54 -11.28 -11.72
CA ASN A 45 31.12 -12.31 -12.67
C ASN A 45 31.59 -13.72 -12.29
N VAL A 46 30.69 -14.71 -12.39
CA VAL A 46 31.05 -16.09 -12.77
C VAL A 46 30.00 -16.61 -13.76
N THR A 47 30.46 -16.91 -14.97
CA THR A 47 29.70 -17.52 -16.06
C THR A 47 29.60 -19.04 -15.86
N GLU A 48 28.41 -19.63 -15.84
CA GLU A 48 28.19 -20.97 -16.39
C GLU A 48 26.71 -21.22 -16.72
N THR A 49 26.47 -21.78 -17.90
CA THR A 49 25.14 -22.01 -18.48
C THR A 49 24.50 -23.26 -17.87
N ALA A 50 23.51 -23.05 -17.00
CA ALA A 50 22.55 -24.06 -16.57
C ALA A 50 21.13 -23.49 -16.69
N ALA A 51 20.14 -24.33 -17.00
CA ALA A 51 18.72 -23.96 -16.97
C ALA A 51 18.40 -23.26 -15.63
N PRO A 52 17.53 -22.24 -15.60
CA PRO A 52 17.31 -21.45 -14.39
C PRO A 52 16.75 -22.36 -13.31
N VAL A 53 17.61 -22.74 -12.37
CA VAL A 53 17.18 -23.32 -11.11
C VAL A 53 16.45 -22.17 -10.44
N VAL A 54 15.12 -22.24 -10.38
CA VAL A 54 14.31 -21.30 -9.61
C VAL A 54 14.82 -21.41 -8.17
N ALA A 55 15.58 -20.40 -7.74
CA ALA A 55 16.09 -20.37 -6.37
C ALA A 55 14.88 -20.34 -5.44
N ASP A 56 14.89 -21.23 -4.44
CA ASP A 56 13.89 -21.22 -3.39
C ASP A 56 13.99 -19.88 -2.63
N VAL A 57 13.02 -19.00 -2.85
CA VAL A 57 12.98 -17.69 -2.18
C VAL A 57 12.45 -17.92 -0.78
N ALA A 58 13.30 -17.69 0.22
CA ALA A 58 12.88 -17.72 1.62
C ALA A 58 11.86 -16.60 1.89
N CYS A 59 10.88 -16.87 2.75
CA CYS A 59 9.93 -15.87 3.19
C CYS A 59 10.61 -14.75 3.98
N ALA A 60 9.97 -13.59 4.02
CA ALA A 60 10.51 -12.44 4.72
C ALA A 60 10.67 -12.75 6.21
N SER A 61 11.72 -12.18 6.79
CA SER A 61 12.01 -12.31 8.21
C SER A 61 12.56 -11.02 8.79
N TYR A 62 12.46 -10.90 10.09
CA TYR A 62 13.09 -9.87 10.88
C TYR A 62 13.39 -10.39 12.28
N THR A 63 14.40 -9.81 12.92
CA THR A 63 14.76 -10.14 14.30
C THR A 63 14.41 -8.98 15.22
N ASP A 64 13.84 -9.31 16.37
CA ASP A 64 13.57 -8.35 17.44
C ASP A 64 13.85 -8.99 18.82
N ALA A 65 13.35 -8.35 19.88
CA ALA A 65 13.50 -8.86 21.25
C ALA A 65 12.82 -10.22 21.51
N ARG A 66 11.88 -10.64 20.65
CA ARG A 66 11.19 -11.94 20.72
C ARG A 66 11.96 -13.05 20.00
N GLY A 67 12.98 -12.69 19.20
CA GLY A 67 13.80 -13.62 18.44
C GLY A 67 13.65 -13.43 16.93
N LEU A 68 13.94 -14.49 16.17
CA LEU A 68 13.71 -14.53 14.73
C LEU A 68 12.21 -14.67 14.47
N ASN A 69 11.65 -13.74 13.71
CA ASN A 69 10.29 -13.79 13.20
C ASN A 69 10.36 -14.02 11.69
N GLU A 70 9.80 -15.10 11.19
CA GLU A 70 9.85 -15.46 9.77
C GLU A 70 8.49 -15.91 9.24
N GLY A 71 8.22 -15.62 7.98
CA GLY A 71 7.07 -16.18 7.28
C GLY A 71 7.24 -17.69 7.07
N THR A 72 6.12 -18.40 7.01
CA THR A 72 6.10 -19.84 6.73
C THR A 72 5.78 -20.08 5.26
N LYS A 73 6.64 -20.82 4.56
CA LYS A 73 6.37 -21.21 3.18
C LYS A 73 5.24 -22.25 3.13
N THR A 74 4.17 -21.97 2.39
CA THR A 74 3.03 -22.85 2.16
C THR A 74 2.77 -22.97 0.66
N GLY A 75 3.20 -24.08 0.06
CA GLY A 75 3.22 -24.18 -1.40
C GLY A 75 4.18 -23.14 -2.00
N GLU A 76 3.67 -22.30 -2.91
CA GLU A 76 4.42 -21.19 -3.49
C GLU A 76 4.33 -19.90 -2.66
N ASP A 77 3.47 -19.87 -1.63
CA ASP A 77 3.16 -18.66 -0.88
C ASP A 77 3.99 -18.54 0.40
N CYS A 78 4.15 -17.31 0.85
CA CYS A 78 4.68 -17.01 2.16
C CYS A 78 3.56 -16.50 3.07
N VAL A 79 3.26 -17.27 4.12
CA VAL A 79 2.20 -16.95 5.09
C VAL A 79 2.83 -16.34 6.34
N TYR A 80 2.31 -15.18 6.75
CA TYR A 80 2.74 -14.41 7.91
C TYR A 80 1.62 -14.38 8.93
N SER A 81 1.82 -15.12 10.02
CA SER A 81 0.84 -15.20 11.10
C SER A 81 0.79 -13.91 11.92
N THR A 82 -0.23 -13.81 12.78
CA THR A 82 -0.40 -12.66 13.70
C THR A 82 0.77 -12.45 14.68
N SER A 83 1.61 -13.47 14.92
CA SER A 83 2.85 -13.29 15.70
C SER A 83 3.94 -12.57 14.92
N PHE A 84 3.98 -12.76 13.59
CA PHE A 84 4.88 -12.05 12.69
C PHE A 84 4.42 -10.59 12.50
N ALA A 85 3.14 -10.38 12.20
CA ALA A 85 2.58 -9.04 12.00
C ALA A 85 1.10 -9.02 12.38
N SER A 86 0.73 -8.08 13.25
CA SER A 86 -0.65 -7.85 13.68
C SER A 86 -0.84 -6.43 14.18
N ALA A 87 -2.06 -6.08 14.59
CA ALA A 87 -2.41 -4.77 15.15
C ALA A 87 -1.64 -4.41 16.45
N THR A 88 -0.92 -5.35 17.06
CA THR A 88 -0.10 -5.11 18.26
C THR A 88 1.40 -5.32 18.05
N VAL A 89 1.82 -5.69 16.84
CA VAL A 89 3.23 -5.93 16.50
C VAL A 89 3.76 -4.80 15.65
N GLU A 90 4.63 -3.98 16.23
CA GLU A 90 5.35 -2.90 15.54
C GLU A 90 6.74 -3.40 15.13
N ILE A 91 7.00 -3.44 13.82
CA ILE A 91 8.27 -3.92 13.26
C ILE A 91 9.25 -2.75 13.22
N GLU A 92 10.18 -2.72 14.18
CA GLU A 92 11.19 -1.65 14.32
C GLU A 92 12.48 -1.90 13.53
N SER A 93 12.50 -2.89 12.62
CA SER A 93 13.63 -3.22 11.76
C SER A 93 13.24 -3.22 10.28
N ASN A 94 14.24 -3.26 9.40
CA ASN A 94 13.99 -3.32 7.97
C ASN A 94 13.42 -4.69 7.59
N ILE A 95 12.41 -4.68 6.73
CA ILE A 95 11.80 -5.88 6.17
C ILE A 95 11.78 -5.75 4.65
N THR A 96 12.08 -6.84 3.94
CA THR A 96 12.03 -6.87 2.48
C THR A 96 11.07 -7.96 2.02
N LEU A 97 10.10 -7.58 1.19
CA LEU A 97 9.21 -8.50 0.49
C LEU A 97 9.66 -8.59 -0.96
N ARG A 98 9.88 -9.80 -1.45
CA ARG A 98 10.42 -10.08 -2.78
C ARG A 98 9.37 -10.76 -3.62
N ALA A 99 9.46 -10.62 -4.94
CA ALA A 99 8.62 -11.43 -5.82
C ALA A 99 8.89 -12.92 -5.53
N LEU A 100 7.82 -13.66 -5.26
CA LEU A 100 7.90 -15.10 -5.08
C LEU A 100 7.79 -15.78 -6.46
N PRO A 101 8.49 -16.90 -6.68
CA PRO A 101 8.36 -17.66 -7.91
C PRO A 101 6.94 -18.19 -8.13
N ASN A 102 6.63 -18.60 -9.37
CA ASN A 102 5.42 -19.35 -9.72
C ASN A 102 4.10 -18.65 -9.28
N ASP A 103 4.05 -17.32 -9.38
CA ASP A 103 2.91 -16.50 -8.93
C ASP A 103 2.57 -16.67 -7.43
N GLY A 104 3.57 -17.01 -6.63
CA GLY A 104 3.48 -17.02 -5.18
C GLY A 104 3.18 -15.63 -4.62
N ILE A 105 2.46 -15.59 -3.50
CA ILE A 105 2.06 -14.34 -2.85
C ILE A 105 2.49 -14.28 -1.39
N HIS A 106 2.66 -13.05 -0.90
CA HIS A 106 2.78 -12.79 0.54
C HIS A 106 1.38 -12.72 1.15
N VAL A 107 1.08 -13.54 2.16
CA VAL A 107 -0.24 -13.62 2.81
C VAL A 107 -0.10 -13.22 4.27
N PHE A 108 -0.61 -12.04 4.60
CA PHE A 108 -0.63 -11.54 5.97
C PHE A 108 -1.98 -11.83 6.63
N GLU A 109 -1.95 -12.49 7.79
CA GLU A 109 -3.15 -12.75 8.58
C GLU A 109 -3.64 -11.52 9.36
N GLY A 110 -2.78 -10.51 9.51
CA GLY A 110 -3.07 -9.29 10.27
C GLY A 110 -2.41 -8.05 9.68
N ALA A 111 -2.52 -6.95 10.41
CA ALA A 111 -1.93 -5.68 10.02
C ALA A 111 -0.39 -5.73 9.98
N LEU A 112 0.19 -5.12 8.96
CA LEU A 112 1.63 -4.91 8.81
C LEU A 112 1.98 -3.51 9.32
N GLN A 113 2.58 -3.43 10.51
CA GLN A 113 2.93 -2.14 11.12
C GLN A 113 4.44 -1.95 11.15
N ILE A 114 4.92 -0.93 10.45
CA ILE A 114 6.33 -0.62 10.29
C ILE A 114 6.67 0.60 11.13
N GLY A 115 7.63 0.42 12.02
CA GLY A 115 8.07 1.41 12.99
C GLY A 115 7.16 1.55 14.19
N LYS A 116 7.76 2.12 15.23
CA LYS A 116 7.13 2.37 16.51
C LYS A 116 6.32 3.66 16.49
N ASP A 117 5.08 3.59 16.93
CA ASP A 117 4.29 4.76 17.25
C ASP A 117 4.64 5.33 18.62
N VAL A 118 4.51 6.64 18.75
CA VAL A 118 4.58 7.34 20.03
C VAL A 118 3.49 8.40 20.07
N THR A 119 3.19 8.96 21.24
CA THR A 119 2.47 10.24 21.33
C THR A 119 3.44 11.35 21.72
N THR A 120 3.28 12.53 21.14
CA THR A 120 4.10 13.72 21.43
C THR A 120 3.35 14.73 22.32
N ASP A 121 2.09 14.45 22.66
CA ASP A 121 1.25 15.32 23.49
C ASP A 121 1.88 15.61 24.86
N GLY A 122 2.21 16.88 25.14
CA GLY A 122 2.61 17.35 26.47
C GLY A 122 3.82 16.64 27.11
N THR A 123 4.61 15.89 26.33
CA THR A 123 5.69 15.04 26.83
C THR A 123 7.02 15.32 26.11
N THR A 124 8.13 14.87 26.68
CA THR A 124 9.47 14.93 26.06
C THR A 124 9.73 13.76 25.11
N VAL A 125 8.69 13.00 24.74
CA VAL A 125 8.82 11.83 23.86
C VAL A 125 8.98 12.34 22.44
N VAL A 126 10.07 11.93 21.79
CA VAL A 126 10.36 12.26 20.39
C VAL A 126 10.03 11.08 19.49
N VAL A 127 9.62 11.36 18.26
CA VAL A 127 9.43 10.38 17.21
C VAL A 127 10.74 9.61 16.99
N PRO A 128 10.71 8.26 17.00
CA PRO A 128 11.91 7.46 16.78
C PRO A 128 12.61 7.78 15.46
N THR A 129 13.93 7.95 15.50
CA THR A 129 14.78 8.16 14.30
C THR A 129 15.37 6.86 13.75
N THR A 130 14.92 5.70 14.24
CA THR A 130 15.39 4.37 13.84
C THR A 130 15.08 4.03 12.39
N ASN A 131 14.17 4.78 11.74
CA ASN A 131 13.85 4.73 10.31
C ASN A 131 13.69 3.32 9.70
N PRO A 132 12.96 2.39 10.33
CA PRO A 132 12.72 1.08 9.74
C PRO A 132 12.02 1.22 8.39
N THR A 133 12.45 0.42 7.42
CA THR A 133 11.99 0.48 6.04
C THR A 133 11.35 -0.84 5.62
N LEU A 134 10.10 -0.78 5.16
CA LEU A 134 9.46 -1.83 4.38
C LEU A 134 9.83 -1.66 2.92
N THR A 135 10.67 -2.55 2.40
CA THR A 135 10.99 -2.61 0.97
C THR A 135 10.10 -3.65 0.31
N VAL A 136 9.44 -3.27 -0.78
CA VAL A 136 8.65 -4.18 -1.60
C VAL A 136 9.24 -4.15 -3.00
N GLU A 137 9.84 -5.27 -3.41
CA GLU A 137 10.58 -5.39 -4.68
C GLU A 137 9.62 -5.51 -5.88
N PRO A 138 10.08 -5.25 -7.13
CA PRO A 138 9.23 -5.33 -8.31
C PRO A 138 8.56 -6.70 -8.46
N GLY A 139 7.31 -6.73 -8.93
CA GLY A 139 6.54 -7.96 -9.15
C GLY A 139 5.96 -8.60 -7.88
N THR A 140 6.19 -8.00 -6.70
CA THR A 140 5.69 -8.56 -5.44
C THR A 140 4.18 -8.38 -5.31
N THR A 141 3.48 -9.45 -4.94
CA THR A 141 2.08 -9.40 -4.52
C THR A 141 1.97 -9.61 -3.01
N VAL A 142 1.39 -8.61 -2.34
CA VAL A 142 1.11 -8.59 -0.91
C VAL A 142 -0.39 -8.68 -0.70
N THR A 143 -0.81 -9.64 0.10
CA THR A 143 -2.23 -9.95 0.31
C THR A 143 -2.56 -10.04 1.79
N PHE A 144 -3.83 -9.80 2.10
CA PHE A 144 -4.35 -9.82 3.46
C PHE A 144 -5.60 -10.68 3.56
N THR A 145 -5.77 -11.40 4.67
CA THR A 145 -6.92 -12.29 4.90
C THR A 145 -8.01 -11.67 5.78
N SER A 146 -7.74 -10.50 6.37
CA SER A 146 -8.63 -9.82 7.32
C SER A 146 -8.96 -8.41 6.88
N GLY A 147 -10.24 -8.02 6.98
CA GLY A 147 -10.70 -6.65 6.74
C GLY A 147 -10.11 -5.62 7.70
N GLU A 148 -9.63 -6.06 8.86
CA GLU A 148 -8.93 -5.22 9.84
C GLU A 148 -7.44 -5.05 9.50
N ALA A 149 -6.91 -5.80 8.52
CA ALA A 149 -5.52 -5.70 8.14
C ALA A 149 -5.26 -4.43 7.34
N ILE A 150 -4.25 -3.68 7.77
CA ILE A 150 -3.74 -2.50 7.09
C ILE A 150 -2.22 -2.58 6.97
N VAL A 151 -1.65 -1.80 6.06
CA VAL A 151 -0.23 -1.46 6.11
C VAL A 151 -0.09 -0.11 6.76
N ARG A 152 0.48 -0.04 7.96
CA ARG A 152 0.77 1.22 8.65
C ARG A 152 2.25 1.51 8.65
N ILE A 153 2.63 2.68 8.17
CA ILE A 153 3.98 3.23 8.25
C ILE A 153 3.97 4.32 9.32
N ALA A 154 4.67 4.10 10.43
CA ALA A 154 4.78 5.06 11.54
C ALA A 154 5.56 6.32 11.13
N ARG A 155 5.44 7.38 11.95
CA ARG A 155 6.32 8.54 11.83
C ARG A 155 7.79 8.09 11.95
N GLY A 156 8.63 8.58 11.03
CA GLY A 156 10.04 8.19 10.94
C GLY A 156 10.28 6.88 10.17
N ALA A 157 9.30 5.98 10.09
CA ALA A 157 9.41 4.78 9.26
C ALA A 157 9.23 5.07 7.76
N LYS A 158 9.57 4.10 6.92
CA LYS A 158 9.53 4.23 5.45
C LYS A 158 8.90 3.02 4.79
N ILE A 159 8.29 3.28 3.63
CA ILE A 159 7.97 2.26 2.63
C ILE A 159 8.71 2.61 1.32
N GLN A 160 9.33 1.59 0.73
CA GLN A 160 9.98 1.65 -0.58
C GLN A 160 9.33 0.61 -1.49
N ALA A 161 8.25 0.99 -2.15
CA ALA A 161 7.60 0.18 -3.18
C ALA A 161 8.25 0.49 -4.54
N VAL A 162 9.17 -0.37 -4.97
CA VAL A 162 10.04 -0.12 -6.14
C VAL A 162 9.57 -0.84 -7.40
N GLY A 163 8.25 -0.95 -7.59
CA GLY A 163 7.65 -1.59 -8.76
C GLY A 163 7.97 -0.87 -10.06
N THR A 164 7.93 -1.61 -11.17
CA THR A 164 8.09 -1.04 -12.51
C THR A 164 6.83 -1.29 -13.34
N ALA A 165 6.70 -0.63 -14.49
CA ALA A 165 5.59 -0.92 -15.42
C ALA A 165 5.61 -2.39 -15.91
N ALA A 166 6.80 -2.99 -16.03
CA ALA A 166 6.96 -4.39 -16.43
C ALA A 166 6.77 -5.39 -15.28
N ALA A 167 6.95 -4.94 -14.03
CA ALA A 167 6.82 -5.75 -12.83
C ALA A 167 6.16 -4.91 -11.71
N PRO A 168 4.83 -4.66 -11.80
CA PRO A 168 4.12 -3.85 -10.83
C PRO A 168 4.05 -4.55 -9.47
N ILE A 169 3.85 -3.76 -8.42
CA ILE A 169 3.57 -4.26 -7.07
C ILE A 169 2.06 -4.25 -6.87
N THR A 170 1.51 -5.31 -6.27
CA THR A 170 0.09 -5.43 -5.97
C THR A 170 -0.14 -5.58 -4.47
N PHE A 171 -0.97 -4.71 -3.90
CA PHE A 171 -1.55 -4.90 -2.56
C PHE A 171 -3.04 -5.20 -2.73
N THR A 172 -3.52 -6.32 -2.20
CA THR A 172 -4.90 -6.76 -2.43
C THR A 172 -5.43 -7.72 -1.36
N SER A 173 -6.68 -8.16 -1.50
CA SER A 173 -7.28 -9.25 -0.72
C SER A 173 -6.64 -10.59 -1.09
N ALA A 174 -6.41 -11.46 -0.11
CA ALA A 174 -6.02 -12.85 -0.36
C ALA A 174 -7.11 -13.60 -1.17
N LYS A 175 -8.38 -13.22 -1.02
CA LYS A 175 -9.51 -13.78 -1.78
C LYS A 175 -9.48 -13.43 -3.28
N ALA A 176 -8.49 -12.67 -3.76
CA ALA A 176 -8.22 -12.55 -5.18
C ALA A 176 -7.65 -13.85 -5.80
N TYR A 177 -7.28 -14.83 -4.97
CA TYR A 177 -6.68 -16.09 -5.37
C TYR A 177 -7.53 -17.27 -4.87
N ASP A 178 -7.94 -18.16 -5.78
CA ASP A 178 -8.86 -19.28 -5.51
C ASP A 178 -8.51 -20.11 -4.26
N ARG A 179 -7.21 -20.30 -4.00
CA ARG A 179 -6.69 -21.06 -2.84
C ARG A 179 -6.96 -20.40 -1.48
N TYR A 180 -7.31 -19.11 -1.46
CA TYR A 180 -7.74 -18.36 -0.28
C TYR A 180 -9.19 -17.87 -0.36
N ASP A 181 -9.87 -18.09 -1.50
CA ASP A 181 -11.27 -17.75 -1.71
C ASP A 181 -12.19 -18.97 -1.54
N LEU A 182 -12.28 -19.46 -0.30
CA LEU A 182 -13.08 -20.66 0.02
C LEU A 182 -14.58 -20.48 -0.25
N ALA A 183 -15.05 -19.23 -0.34
CA ALA A 183 -16.44 -18.89 -0.61
C ALA A 183 -16.72 -18.67 -2.11
N ASN A 184 -15.68 -18.64 -2.95
CA ASN A 184 -15.77 -18.34 -4.38
C ASN A 184 -16.48 -17.00 -4.66
N GLU A 185 -16.13 -15.98 -3.88
CA GLU A 185 -16.74 -14.66 -3.91
C GLU A 185 -15.82 -13.59 -4.51
N GLY A 186 -14.55 -13.93 -4.73
CA GLY A 186 -13.47 -13.05 -5.12
C GLY A 186 -13.11 -12.00 -4.07
N ALA A 187 -12.19 -11.12 -4.45
CA ALA A 187 -11.85 -9.95 -3.65
C ALA A 187 -13.02 -8.97 -3.57
N LYS A 188 -13.33 -8.50 -2.36
CA LYS A 188 -14.40 -7.55 -2.05
C LYS A 188 -13.87 -6.29 -1.38
N TYR A 189 -14.71 -5.25 -1.37
CA TYR A 189 -14.45 -4.08 -0.54
C TYR A 189 -14.36 -4.50 0.94
N ALA A 190 -13.52 -3.80 1.71
CA ALA A 190 -13.26 -4.09 3.12
C ALA A 190 -12.65 -5.48 3.42
N ASP A 191 -12.12 -6.19 2.41
CA ASP A 191 -11.28 -7.37 2.66
C ASP A 191 -9.91 -7.02 3.26
N TRP A 192 -9.50 -5.75 3.17
CA TRP A 192 -8.38 -5.13 3.87
C TRP A 192 -8.59 -3.61 3.94
N GLY A 193 -7.95 -2.93 4.89
CA GLY A 193 -8.20 -1.53 5.21
C GLY A 193 -7.31 -0.51 4.47
N GLY A 194 -6.37 -0.94 3.63
CA GLY A 194 -5.53 -0.04 2.86
C GLY A 194 -4.14 0.24 3.46
N ILE A 195 -3.50 1.29 2.96
CA ILE A 195 -2.17 1.74 3.38
C ILE A 195 -2.30 3.10 4.07
N ILE A 196 -1.73 3.22 5.26
CA ILE A 196 -1.69 4.45 6.07
C ILE A 196 -0.23 4.83 6.27
N ILE A 197 0.13 6.06 5.91
CA ILE A 197 1.49 6.60 6.06
C ILE A 197 1.43 7.84 6.96
N ASN A 198 1.99 7.71 8.16
CA ASN A 198 1.95 8.78 9.15
C ASN A 198 3.16 9.69 9.00
N GLY A 199 2.91 10.92 8.55
CA GLY A 199 3.91 11.97 8.46
C GLY A 199 4.01 12.81 9.74
N GLN A 200 5.03 13.66 9.80
CA GLN A 200 5.25 14.65 10.87
C GLN A 200 4.75 16.05 10.46
N ALA A 201 3.83 16.14 9.49
CA ALA A 201 3.32 17.42 9.02
C ALA A 201 2.49 18.12 10.11
N ILE A 202 2.54 19.44 10.15
CA ILE A 202 1.73 20.24 11.08
C ILE A 202 0.25 20.03 10.73
N THR A 203 -0.58 19.78 11.76
CA THR A 203 -2.03 19.60 11.64
C THR A 203 -2.81 20.70 12.34
N ASP A 204 -3.99 21.05 11.81
CA ASP A 204 -4.88 22.08 12.36
C ASP A 204 -5.75 21.58 13.52
N GLN A 205 -5.73 20.27 13.77
CA GLN A 205 -6.56 19.57 14.75
C GLN A 205 -6.15 19.79 16.22
N CYS A 206 -5.04 20.49 16.50
CA CYS A 206 -4.62 20.86 17.85
C CYS A 206 -4.81 22.36 18.13
N ASP A 207 -4.44 22.80 19.34
CA ASP A 207 -4.30 24.23 19.63
C ASP A 207 -2.98 24.83 19.08
N ASP A 208 -2.90 26.16 19.09
CA ASP A 208 -1.71 26.89 18.59
C ASP A 208 -0.47 26.63 19.43
N ALA A 209 -0.61 26.33 20.72
CA ALA A 209 0.53 26.09 21.61
C ALA A 209 1.21 24.75 21.27
N ALA A 210 0.44 23.70 21.05
CA ALA A 210 0.94 22.38 20.64
C ALA A 210 1.59 22.43 19.25
N ARG A 211 1.01 23.21 18.32
CA ARG A 211 1.64 23.45 17.01
C ARG A 211 2.96 24.20 17.14
N ALA A 212 3.00 25.28 17.90
CA ALA A 212 4.20 26.07 18.12
C ALA A 212 5.32 25.27 18.80
N ALA A 213 4.95 24.30 19.65
CA ALA A 213 5.88 23.40 20.32
C ALA A 213 6.25 22.14 19.49
N ASN A 214 5.69 21.97 18.29
CA ASN A 214 5.82 20.77 17.45
C ASN A 214 5.41 19.45 18.14
N THR A 215 4.53 19.52 19.13
CA THR A 215 4.01 18.36 19.88
C THR A 215 2.64 17.91 19.38
N CYS A 216 2.01 18.70 18.50
CA CYS A 216 0.69 18.43 17.95
C CYS A 216 0.66 17.16 17.07
N ASN A 217 0.13 16.07 17.62
CA ASN A 217 -0.13 14.82 16.91
C ASN A 217 -1.58 14.35 17.12
N ILE A 218 -2.10 13.60 16.14
CA ILE A 218 -3.48 13.11 16.15
C ILE A 218 -3.49 11.65 15.76
N GLN A 219 -4.40 10.89 16.37
CA GLN A 219 -4.62 9.50 16.02
C GLN A 219 -5.15 9.38 14.58
N SER A 220 -4.55 8.48 13.82
CA SER A 220 -4.93 8.13 12.47
C SER A 220 -6.22 7.32 12.48
N GLU A 221 -7.00 7.43 11.41
CA GLU A 221 -8.18 6.58 11.25
C GLU A 221 -7.77 5.10 11.05
N GLY A 222 -8.62 4.17 11.47
CA GLY A 222 -8.44 2.73 11.22
C GLY A 222 -7.39 2.02 12.10
N ILE A 223 -6.48 2.73 12.80
CA ILE A 223 -5.54 2.12 13.74
C ILE A 223 -5.10 3.07 14.85
N ALA A 224 -4.67 2.52 15.98
CA ALA A 224 -4.00 3.27 17.04
C ALA A 224 -2.56 3.63 16.63
N SER A 225 -2.40 4.66 15.80
CA SER A 225 -1.10 5.28 15.49
C SER A 225 -1.29 6.77 15.19
N ASN A 226 -0.27 7.60 15.41
CA ASN A 226 -0.38 9.04 15.34
C ASN A 226 0.38 9.66 14.15
N PHE A 227 -0.21 10.69 13.53
CA PHE A 227 0.43 11.59 12.57
C PHE A 227 0.60 13.00 13.18
N GLY A 228 1.45 13.83 12.58
CA GLY A 228 1.83 15.14 13.09
C GLY A 228 2.82 15.05 14.26
N GLY A 229 3.39 16.18 14.68
CA GLY A 229 4.36 16.26 15.78
C GLY A 229 5.72 15.59 15.49
N SER A 230 6.74 15.91 16.28
CA SER A 230 8.11 15.36 16.16
C SER A 230 8.69 14.89 17.48
#